data_AF-A0A8T6WUN3-F1
#
_entry.id   AF-A0A8T6WUN3-F1
#
_cell.length_a   1.000
_cell.length_b   1.000
_cell.length_c   1.000
_cell.angle_alpha   90.00
_cell.angle_beta   90.00
_cell.angle_gamma   90.00
#
_symmetry.space_group_name_H-M   'P 1'
#
loop_
_entity.id
_entity.type
_entity.pdbx_description
1 polymer ?
#
loop_
_entity_poly.entity_id
_entity_poly.type
_entity_poly.pdbx_seq_one_letter_code
_entity_poly.pdbx_strand_id
1 'polypeptide(L)'
;RKVAEDTGRSFQEVFFDENVTPSRLMGTFDPALVVRNGRNVSSFEPGPLIRAMVEGGLFVAQELNRATEFCQNSLISPLEERHYHIFPLGLIKAHENF
;
A
#
# COMPACT_ATOMS: atom_id res chain seq x y z
N ARG A 1 3.22 8.84 14.71
CA ARG A 1 4.18 7.87 15.30
C ARG A 1 3.81 7.47 16.73
N LYS A 2 3.70 8.38 17.71
CA LYS A 2 3.33 8.03 19.11
C LYS A 2 2.07 7.15 19.24
N VAL A 3 1.00 7.45 18.49
CA VAL A 3 -0.22 6.60 18.45
C VAL A 3 0.08 5.16 18.02
N ALA A 4 0.96 4.96 17.03
CA ALA A 4 1.33 3.63 16.57
C ALA A 4 2.12 2.87 17.65
N GLU A 5 3.03 3.55 18.34
CA GLU A 5 3.79 3.01 19.46
C GLU A 5 2.87 2.62 20.63
N ASP A 6 1.99 3.53 21.04
CA ASP A 6 1.05 3.32 22.15
C ASP A 6 0.03 2.20 21.85
N THR A 7 -0.25 1.93 20.57
CA THR A 7 -1.20 0.88 20.13
C THR A 7 -0.54 -0.40 19.62
N GLY A 8 0.79 -0.47 19.58
CA GLY A 8 1.55 -1.61 19.06
C GLY A 8 1.32 -1.89 17.57
N ARG A 9 0.93 -0.87 16.80
CA ARG A 9 0.58 -0.97 15.36
C ARG A 9 1.77 -0.63 14.48
N SER A 10 1.84 -1.23 13.29
CA SER A 10 2.84 -0.82 12.30
C SER A 10 2.58 0.62 11.84
N PHE A 11 3.64 1.33 11.44
CA PHE A 11 3.58 2.72 11.03
C PHE A 11 4.28 2.89 9.69
N GLN A 12 3.52 3.28 8.66
CA GLN A 12 4.00 3.52 7.30
C GLN A 12 3.72 4.98 6.95
N GLU A 13 4.76 5.77 6.73
CA GLU A 13 4.64 7.18 6.36
C GLU A 13 5.22 7.40 4.97
N VAL A 14 4.49 8.14 4.14
CA VAL A 14 4.92 8.50 2.79
C VAL A 14 4.71 10.00 2.60
N PHE A 15 5.77 10.68 2.15
CA PHE A 15 5.71 12.06 1.70
C PHE A 15 5.38 12.07 0.22
N PHE A 16 4.26 12.71 -0.11
CA PHE A 16 3.75 12.76 -1.47
C PHE A 16 4.30 13.98 -2.21
N ASP A 17 4.62 13.75 -3.47
CA ASP A 17 4.96 14.75 -4.46
C ASP A 17 4.38 14.34 -5.82
N GLU A 18 4.65 15.13 -6.84
CA GLU A 18 4.20 14.87 -8.21
C GLU A 18 4.79 13.58 -8.83
N ASN A 19 5.82 12.99 -8.23
CA ASN A 19 6.52 11.80 -8.72
C ASN A 19 6.07 10.51 -8.01
N VAL A 20 5.34 10.59 -6.89
CA VAL A 20 4.81 9.41 -6.20
C VAL A 20 3.75 8.74 -7.09
N THR A 21 4.01 7.48 -7.44
CA THR A 21 3.13 6.66 -8.26
C THR A 21 2.32 5.68 -7.40
N PRO A 22 1.14 5.23 -7.86
CA PRO A 22 0.39 4.18 -7.18
C PRO A 22 1.20 2.91 -6.93
N SER A 23 2.04 2.48 -7.85
CA SER A 23 2.89 1.29 -7.66
C SER A 23 3.88 1.46 -6.49
N ARG A 24 4.34 2.68 -6.20
CA ARG A 24 5.17 2.96 -5.01
C ARG A 24 4.39 2.72 -3.72
N LEU A 25 3.08 2.94 -3.71
CA LEU A 25 2.20 2.76 -2.56
C LEU A 25 1.71 1.32 -2.43
N MET A 26 1.30 0.73 -3.55
CA MET A 26 0.69 -0.59 -3.62
C MET A 26 1.75 -1.70 -3.58
N GLY A 27 2.86 -1.49 -4.26
CA GLY A 27 3.89 -2.50 -4.47
C GLY A 27 4.05 -2.90 -5.93
N THR A 28 5.09 -3.68 -6.18
CA THR A 28 5.49 -4.12 -7.52
C THR A 28 5.85 -5.59 -7.52
N PHE A 29 5.85 -6.20 -8.69
CA PHE A 29 6.40 -7.54 -8.85
C PHE A 29 7.88 -7.47 -9.18
N ASP A 30 8.69 -8.28 -8.49
CA ASP A 30 10.11 -8.47 -8.83
C ASP A 30 10.20 -9.23 -10.18
N PRO A 31 10.81 -8.64 -11.22
CA PRO A 31 10.89 -9.27 -12.54
C PRO A 31 11.63 -10.62 -12.55
N ALA A 32 12.70 -10.76 -11.76
CA ALA A 32 13.48 -11.99 -11.69
C ALA A 32 12.69 -13.10 -11.00
N LEU A 33 11.94 -12.78 -9.95
CA LEU A 33 11.04 -13.73 -9.28
C LEU A 33 9.84 -14.09 -10.16
N VAL A 34 9.28 -13.14 -10.92
CA VAL A 34 8.20 -13.42 -11.86
C VAL A 34 8.64 -14.37 -12.96
N VAL A 35 9.83 -14.21 -13.53
CA VAL A 35 10.34 -15.13 -14.57
C VAL A 35 10.49 -16.55 -14.02
N ARG A 36 10.89 -16.70 -12.75
CA ARG A 36 11.13 -18.01 -12.14
C ARG A 36 9.86 -18.69 -11.62
N ASN A 37 8.99 -17.91 -10.97
CA ASN A 37 7.89 -18.43 -10.16
C ASN A 37 6.51 -18.00 -10.70
N GLY A 38 6.45 -17.13 -11.71
CA GLY A 38 5.23 -16.48 -12.17
C GLY A 38 4.80 -15.32 -11.28
N ARG A 39 3.74 -14.62 -11.67
CA ARG A 39 3.15 -13.52 -10.90
C ARG A 39 2.29 -14.07 -9.75
N ASN A 40 2.92 -14.26 -8.60
CA ASN A 40 2.25 -14.73 -7.38
C ASN A 40 2.76 -13.96 -6.15
N VAL A 41 2.24 -14.29 -4.96
CA VAL A 41 2.58 -13.59 -3.70
C VAL A 41 4.07 -13.57 -3.42
N SER A 42 4.80 -14.66 -3.69
CA SER A 42 6.26 -14.73 -3.46
C SER A 42 7.08 -13.82 -4.36
N SER A 43 6.52 -13.42 -5.51
CA SER A 43 7.13 -12.48 -6.46
C SER A 43 6.66 -11.04 -6.29
N PHE A 44 5.76 -10.79 -5.34
CA PHE A 44 5.18 -9.47 -5.11
C PHE A 44 5.81 -8.81 -3.89
N GLU A 45 6.31 -7.60 -4.09
CA GLU A 45 6.86 -6.75 -3.05
C GLU A 45 5.80 -5.72 -2.64
N PRO A 46 5.12 -5.89 -1.50
CA PRO A 46 4.07 -4.97 -1.10
C PRO A 46 4.66 -3.60 -0.76
N GLY A 47 3.97 -2.55 -1.22
CA GLY A 47 4.27 -1.17 -0.89
C GLY A 47 3.76 -0.80 0.52
N PRO A 48 4.07 0.42 0.99
CA PRO A 48 3.75 0.87 2.35
C PRO A 48 2.24 0.83 2.64
N LEU A 49 1.37 1.12 1.66
CA LEU A 49 -0.07 1.07 1.86
C LEU A 49 -0.56 -0.37 2.03
N ILE A 50 -0.15 -1.28 1.14
CA ILE A 50 -0.55 -2.69 1.22
C ILE A 50 0.03 -3.36 2.47
N ARG A 51 1.25 -3.01 2.90
CA ARG A 51 1.80 -3.48 4.18
C ARG A 51 0.93 -3.05 5.36
N ALA A 52 0.59 -1.77 5.45
CA ALA A 52 -0.29 -1.28 6.51
C ALA A 52 -1.67 -1.94 6.47
N MET A 53 -2.25 -2.13 5.27
CA MET A 53 -3.52 -2.82 5.10
C MET A 53 -3.47 -4.27 5.58
N VAL A 54 -2.45 -5.04 5.21
CA VAL A 54 -2.38 -6.48 5.53
C VAL A 54 -1.95 -6.73 6.97
N GLU A 55 -0.96 -5.99 7.47
CA GLU A 55 -0.43 -6.15 8.82
C GLU A 55 -1.34 -5.54 9.90
N GLY A 56 -2.20 -4.59 9.50
CA GLY A 56 -2.93 -3.75 10.44
C GLY A 56 -2.01 -2.67 11.01
N GLY A 57 -2.21 -1.43 10.59
CA GLY A 57 -1.40 -0.33 11.08
C GLY A 57 -1.76 1.01 10.49
N LEU A 58 -1.02 2.03 10.90
CA LEU A 58 -1.28 3.41 10.48
C LEU A 58 -0.49 3.73 9.21
N PHE A 59 -1.23 4.06 8.15
CA PHE A 59 -0.68 4.70 6.97
C PHE A 59 -0.87 6.22 7.05
N VAL A 60 0.22 6.99 6.92
CA VAL A 60 0.20 8.46 6.94
C VAL A 60 0.65 9.00 5.60
N ALA A 61 -0.26 9.69 4.91
CA ALA A 61 0.01 10.40 3.67
C ALA A 61 0.35 11.87 3.95
N GLN A 62 1.64 12.19 3.99
CA GLN A 62 2.13 13.55 4.16
C GLN A 62 2.11 14.28 2.81
N GLU A 63 1.75 15.56 2.81
CA GLU A 63 1.73 16.40 1.60
C GLU A 63 0.86 15.84 0.46
N LEU A 64 -0.23 15.13 0.80
CA LEU A 64 -1.12 14.48 -0.18
C LEU A 64 -1.60 15.42 -1.29
N ASN A 65 -1.80 16.70 -0.98
CA ASN A 65 -2.19 17.74 -1.94
C ASN A 65 -1.15 18.02 -3.04
N ARG A 66 0.09 17.52 -2.91
CA ARG A 66 1.14 17.60 -3.95
C ARG A 66 1.14 16.38 -4.88
N ALA A 67 0.44 15.32 -4.50
CA ALA A 67 0.33 14.12 -5.34
C ALA A 67 -0.47 14.41 -6.61
N THR A 68 -0.18 13.69 -7.68
CA THR A 68 -1.03 13.68 -8.88
C THR A 68 -2.43 13.18 -8.55
N GLU A 69 -3.45 13.65 -9.27
CA GLU A 69 -4.84 13.19 -9.11
C GLU A 69 -4.95 11.66 -9.26
N PHE A 70 -4.23 11.09 -10.23
CA PHE A 70 -4.18 9.63 -10.42
C PHE A 70 -3.67 8.90 -9.17
N CYS A 71 -2.66 9.45 -8.50
CA CYS A 71 -2.13 8.89 -7.27
C CYS A 71 -3.13 9.01 -6.12
N GLN A 72 -3.78 10.17 -5.96
CA GLN A 72 -4.80 10.38 -4.93
C GLN A 72 -6.00 9.44 -5.12
N ASN A 73 -6.50 9.30 -6.35
CA ASN A 73 -7.63 8.42 -6.65
C ASN A 73 -7.32 6.94 -6.34
N SER A 74 -6.05 6.53 -6.41
CA SER A 74 -5.65 5.17 -6.03
C SER A 74 -5.82 4.86 -4.53
N LEU A 75 -5.95 5.89 -3.68
CA LEU A 75 -6.14 5.77 -2.23
C LEU A 75 -7.62 5.57 -1.83
N ILE A 76 -8.57 5.86 -2.73
CA ILE A 76 -10.01 5.81 -2.42
C ILE A 76 -10.42 4.39 -1.98
N SER A 77 -10.22 3.37 -2.83
CA SER A 77 -10.61 2.00 -2.47
C SER A 77 -9.93 1.46 -1.19
N PRO A 78 -8.60 1.64 -0.98
CA PRO A 78 -7.95 1.24 0.27
C PRO A 78 -8.51 1.92 1.52
N LEU A 79 -8.73 3.23 1.48
CA LEU A 79 -9.06 4.02 2.67
C LEU A 79 -10.56 4.07 2.96
N GLU A 80 -11.41 4.14 1.93
CA GLU A 80 -12.86 4.20 2.09
C GLU A 80 -13.49 2.79 2.09
N GLU A 81 -13.14 1.96 1.11
CA GLU A 81 -13.76 0.64 0.91
C GLU A 81 -13.02 -0.49 1.66
N ARG A 82 -11.87 -0.18 2.27
CA ARG A 82 -11.02 -1.12 3.01
C ARG A 82 -10.55 -2.32 2.18
N HIS A 83 -10.38 -2.15 0.87
CA HIS A 83 -9.86 -3.19 0.00
C HIS A 83 -9.12 -2.65 -1.23
N TYR A 84 -8.26 -3.48 -1.82
CA TYR A 84 -7.57 -3.15 -3.07
C TYR A 84 -7.36 -4.39 -3.93
N HIS A 85 -7.61 -4.29 -5.24
CA HIS A 85 -7.43 -5.42 -6.16
C HIS A 85 -6.05 -5.37 -6.83
N ILE A 86 -5.26 -6.43 -6.66
CA ILE A 86 -3.95 -6.58 -7.30
C ILE A 86 -3.97 -7.75 -8.26
N PHE A 87 -3.77 -7.50 -9.55
CA PHE A 87 -3.74 -8.59 -10.54
C PHE A 87 -2.35 -9.27 -10.58
N PRO A 88 -2.27 -10.63 -10.50
CA PRO A 88 -3.37 -11.60 -10.41
C PRO A 88 -3.66 -12.11 -8.99
N LEU A 89 -3.12 -11.47 -7.94
CA LEU A 89 -3.28 -11.89 -6.54
C LEU A 89 -4.73 -11.83 -6.04
N GLY A 90 -5.56 -11.00 -6.68
CA GLY A 90 -6.97 -10.83 -6.36
C GLY A 90 -7.22 -9.67 -5.37
N LEU A 91 -8.31 -9.76 -4.64
CA LEU A 91 -8.76 -8.74 -3.70
C LEU A 91 -8.01 -8.85 -2.36
N ILE A 92 -7.30 -7.80 -1.98
CA ILE A 92 -6.68 -7.63 -0.66
C ILE A 92 -7.66 -6.87 0.21
N LYS A 93 -8.07 -7.46 1.33
CA LYS A 93 -8.89 -6.79 2.34
C LYS A 93 -7.98 -6.23 3.43
N ALA A 94 -8.27 -5.02 3.87
CA ALA A 94 -7.55 -4.42 4.98
C ALA A 94 -7.91 -5.14 6.30
N HIS A 95 -6.90 -5.32 7.14
CA HIS A 95 -7.01 -5.76 8.52
C HIS A 95 -7.92 -4.81 9.30
N GLU A 96 -8.64 -5.28 10.33
CA GLU A 96 -9.57 -4.44 11.12
C GLU A 96 -8.88 -3.24 11.81
N ASN A 97 -7.59 -3.38 12.09
CA ASN A 97 -6.74 -2.36 12.71
C ASN A 97 -6.01 -1.43 11.74
N PHE A 98 -6.23 -1.57 10.43
CA PHE A 98 -5.80 -0.59 9.42
C PHE A 98 -6.66 0.67 9.50
#